data_AF-A0A1E5T9Z8-F1
#
_entry.id   AF-A0A1E5T9Z8-F1
#
_cell.length_a   1.000
_cell.length_b   1.000
_cell.length_c   1.000
_cell.angle_alpha   90.00
_cell.angle_beta   90.00
_cell.angle_gamma   90.00
#
_symmetry.space_group_name_H-M   'P 1'
#
loop_
_entity.id
_entity.type
_entity.pdbx_description
1 polymer ?
#
loop_
_entity_poly.entity_id
_entity_poly.type
_entity_poly.pdbx_seq_one_letter_code
_entity_poly.pdbx_strand_id
1 'polypeptide(L)'
;MPHFRLKTKSQDEFNGDILSSKEVFKNIKLPVNLRIAISKKYPKWLFKSNTYSIKYTKNKAIKKHIKLKLQMETKIKLYAFENF
;
A
#
# COMPACT_ATOMS: atom_id res chain seq x y z
N MET A 1 -11.18 9.75 -2.84
CA MET A 1 -11.59 8.59 -3.66
C MET A 1 -10.38 7.68 -3.88
N PRO A 2 -10.47 6.38 -3.58
CA PRO A 2 -9.41 5.41 -3.92
C PRO A 2 -9.28 5.26 -5.44
N HIS A 3 -8.05 5.12 -5.94
CA HIS A 3 -7.77 5.01 -7.38
C HIS A 3 -7.34 3.57 -7.68
N PHE A 4 -8.22 2.82 -8.32
CA PHE A 4 -8.00 1.44 -8.73
C PHE A 4 -7.60 1.41 -10.20
N ARG A 5 -6.48 0.76 -10.53
CA ARG A 5 -6.04 0.63 -11.93
C ARG A 5 -5.80 -0.84 -12.24
N LEU A 6 -6.76 -1.42 -12.96
CA LEU A 6 -6.64 -2.74 -13.55
C LEU A 6 -5.78 -2.62 -14.81
N LYS A 7 -4.81 -3.54 -14.98
CA LYS A 7 -4.08 -3.68 -16.23
C LYS A 7 -4.54 -4.97 -16.90
N THR A 8 -5.40 -4.83 -17.90
CA THR A 8 -5.72 -5.89 -18.85
C THR A 8 -4.67 -5.88 -19.96
N LYS A 9 -4.25 -7.05 -20.47
CA LYS A 9 -3.61 -7.11 -21.79
C LYS A 9 -4.75 -7.13 -22.80
N SER A 10 -4.90 -6.06 -23.56
CA SER A 10 -5.67 -6.09 -24.79
C SER A 10 -4.77 -6.61 -25.90
N GLN A 11 -4.97 -7.88 -26.25
CA GLN A 11 -4.80 -8.37 -27.61
C GLN A 11 -5.85 -9.48 -27.69
N ASP A 12 -6.80 -9.29 -28.60
CA ASP A 12 -7.86 -10.16 -29.09
C ASP A 12 -7.99 -11.57 -28.47
N GLU A 13 -9.24 -12.01 -28.27
CA GLU A 13 -9.70 -13.36 -27.86
C GLU A 13 -10.16 -13.51 -26.39
N PHE A 14 -11.48 -13.30 -26.21
CA PHE A 14 -12.46 -14.12 -25.46
C PHE A 14 -12.17 -14.77 -24.08
N ASN A 15 -11.04 -14.53 -23.42
CA ASN A 15 -10.79 -14.96 -22.05
C ASN A 15 -10.27 -13.78 -21.23
N GLY A 16 -11.21 -13.06 -20.58
CA GLY A 16 -10.95 -11.91 -19.72
C GLY A 16 -10.20 -12.29 -18.44
N ASP A 17 -8.95 -12.72 -18.58
CA ASP A 17 -8.17 -13.26 -17.49
C ASP A 17 -7.37 -12.16 -16.78
N ILE A 18 -7.58 -12.00 -15.48
CA ILE A 18 -6.95 -10.93 -14.69
C ILE A 18 -5.47 -11.27 -14.47
N LEU A 19 -4.59 -10.70 -15.30
CA LEU A 19 -3.14 -10.91 -15.22
C LEU A 19 -2.52 -10.27 -13.98
N SER A 20 -2.96 -9.05 -13.65
CA SER A 20 -2.51 -8.34 -12.46
C SER A 20 -3.46 -7.22 -12.09
N SER A 21 -3.63 -7.02 -10.78
CA SER A 21 -4.37 -5.89 -10.24
C SER A 21 -3.47 -5.11 -9.30
N LYS A 22 -3.53 -3.77 -9.38
CA LYS A 22 -2.83 -2.88 -8.47
C LYS A 22 -3.83 -1.96 -7.81
N GLU A 23 -3.97 -2.12 -6.51
CA GLU A 23 -4.80 -1.27 -5.68
C GLU A 23 -3.90 -0.30 -4.91
N VAL A 24 -4.18 1.00 -4.98
CA VAL A 24 -3.45 2.02 -4.24
C VAL A 24 -4.43 2.84 -3.41
N PHE A 25 -4.27 2.72 -2.11
CA PHE A 25 -5.08 3.38 -1.11
C PHE A 25 -4.25 4.47 -0.45
N LYS A 26 -4.72 5.71 -0.51
CA LYS A 26 -4.08 6.86 0.16
C LYS A 26 -4.91 7.26 1.37
N ASN A 27 -4.24 7.56 2.48
CA ASN A 27 -4.85 8.07 3.70
C ASN A 27 -5.93 7.14 4.30
N ILE A 28 -5.70 5.81 4.24
CA ILE A 28 -6.63 4.82 4.80
C ILE A 28 -6.36 4.51 6.26
N LYS A 29 -7.37 4.00 6.96
CA LYS A 29 -7.19 3.48 8.32
C LYS A 29 -6.28 2.24 8.25
N LEU A 30 -5.10 2.37 8.84
CA LEU A 30 -4.15 1.27 9.01
C LEU A 30 -4.78 0.17 9.87
N PRO A 31 -4.50 -1.12 9.59
CA PRO A 31 -4.84 -2.23 10.48
C PRO A 31 -4.29 -1.97 11.88
N VAL A 32 -5.03 -2.43 12.90
CA VAL A 32 -4.71 -2.19 14.32
C VAL A 32 -3.30 -2.69 14.65
N ASN A 33 -2.94 -3.91 14.24
CA ASN A 33 -1.61 -4.48 14.48
C ASN A 33 -0.49 -3.60 13.92
N LEU A 34 -0.67 -3.08 12.71
CA LEU A 34 0.32 -2.21 12.07
C LEU A 34 0.42 -0.87 12.81
N ARG A 35 -0.72 -0.30 13.20
CA ARG A 35 -0.77 0.96 13.97
C ARG A 35 -0.03 0.83 15.30
N ILE A 36 -0.23 -0.29 16.00
CA ILE A 36 0.48 -0.59 17.26
C ILE A 36 1.98 -0.72 17.00
N ALA A 37 2.39 -1.48 15.98
CA ALA A 37 3.81 -1.67 15.65
C ALA A 37 4.51 -0.32 15.33
N ILE A 38 3.86 0.56 14.56
CA ILE A 38 4.43 1.86 14.22
C ILE A 38 4.43 2.79 15.43
N SER A 39 3.36 2.79 16.24
CA SER A 39 3.29 3.61 17.46
C SER A 39 4.38 3.21 18.47
N LYS A 40 4.65 1.90 18.63
CA LYS A 40 5.77 1.40 19.44
C LYS A 40 7.12 1.81 18.87
N LYS A 41 7.30 1.76 17.54
CA LYS A 41 8.57 2.06 16.87
C LYS A 41 8.86 3.57 16.77
N TYR A 42 7.82 4.40 16.67
CA TYR A 42 7.90 5.84 16.45
C TYR A 42 6.90 6.63 17.31
N PRO A 43 7.03 6.63 18.64
CA PRO A 43 6.04 7.21 19.55
C PRO A 43 5.94 8.74 19.47
N LYS A 44 7.02 9.44 19.10
CA LYS A 44 7.09 10.91 19.02
C LYS A 44 6.91 11.48 17.59
N TRP A 45 6.51 10.65 16.63
CA TRP A 45 6.41 11.06 15.23
C TRP A 45 4.97 11.31 14.82
N LEU A 46 4.74 12.42 14.11
CA LEU A 46 3.44 12.79 13.57
C LEU A 46 3.18 12.05 12.25
N PHE A 47 2.04 11.37 12.15
CA PHE A 47 1.61 10.73 10.92
C PHE A 47 1.06 11.78 9.95
N LYS A 48 1.83 12.13 8.92
CA LYS A 48 1.41 13.09 7.89
C LYS A 48 0.49 12.45 6.87
N SER A 49 0.88 11.29 6.34
CA SER A 49 0.13 10.57 5.32
C SER A 49 0.54 9.11 5.27
N ASN A 50 -0.36 8.25 4.80
CA ASN A 50 -0.05 6.86 4.49
C ASN A 50 -0.48 6.52 3.05
N THR A 51 0.21 5.55 2.47
CA THR A 51 -0.13 4.98 1.16
C THR A 51 0.04 3.49 1.26
N TYR A 52 -1.07 2.78 1.17
CA TYR A 52 -1.09 1.34 1.09
C TYR A 52 -1.25 0.92 -0.36
N SER A 53 -0.51 -0.10 -0.78
CA SER A 53 -0.52 -0.60 -2.14
C SER A 53 -0.54 -2.11 -2.11
N ILE A 54 -1.57 -2.70 -2.71
CA ILE A 54 -1.68 -4.13 -2.89
C ILE A 54 -1.46 -4.44 -4.35
N LYS A 55 -0.57 -5.38 -4.63
CA LYS A 55 -0.32 -5.89 -5.97
C LYS A 55 -0.68 -7.36 -6.00
N TYR A 56 -1.71 -7.66 -6.76
CA TYR A 56 -2.09 -9.01 -7.14
C TYR A 56 -1.46 -9.30 -8.50
N THR A 57 -0.86 -10.47 -8.63
CA THR A 57 -0.30 -10.93 -9.91
C THR A 57 -0.69 -12.39 -10.03
N LYS A 58 -1.29 -12.76 -11.17
CA LYS A 58 -1.74 -14.13 -11.43
C LYS A 58 -0.57 -15.10 -11.21
N ASN A 59 -0.83 -16.20 -10.50
CA ASN A 59 0.16 -17.22 -10.12
C ASN A 59 1.36 -16.71 -9.31
N LYS A 60 1.24 -15.58 -8.58
CA LYS A 60 2.26 -15.09 -7.66
C LYS A 60 1.65 -14.69 -6.32
N ALA A 61 2.48 -14.74 -5.27
CA ALA A 61 2.09 -14.26 -3.94
C ALA A 61 1.64 -12.79 -3.98
N ILE A 62 0.57 -12.48 -3.26
CA ILE A 62 0.03 -11.13 -3.12
C ILE A 62 1.08 -10.27 -2.41
N LYS A 63 1.53 -9.19 -3.06
CA LYS A 63 2.50 -8.27 -2.48
C LYS A 63 1.78 -7.08 -1.86
N LYS A 64 1.86 -6.97 -0.54
CA LYS A 64 1.35 -5.83 0.22
C LYS A 64 2.51 -4.91 0.56
N HIS A 65 2.38 -3.65 0.17
CA HIS A 65 3.35 -2.60 0.47
C HIS A 65 2.65 -1.47 1.18
N ILE A 66 3.26 -0.92 2.22
CA ILE A 66 2.74 0.26 2.89
C ILE A 66 3.83 1.27 3.11
N LYS A 67 3.54 2.50 2.72
CA LYS A 67 4.42 3.65 2.86
C LYS A 67 3.79 4.63 3.84
N LEU A 68 4.56 4.99 4.86
CA LEU A 68 4.18 5.91 5.91
C LEU A 68 5.08 7.14 5.79
N LYS A 69 4.48 8.32 5.78
CA LYS A 69 5.20 9.58 5.86
C LYS A 69 5.05 10.10 7.28
N LEU A 70 6.14 10.00 8.03
CA LEU A 70 6.26 10.46 9.40
C LEU A 70 6.97 11.81 9.39
N GLN A 71 6.53 12.74 10.22
CA GLN A 71 7.17 14.05 10.40
C GLN A 71 7.50 14.25 11.88
N MET A 72 8.69 14.77 12.16
CA MET A 72 9.13 15.16 13.50
C MET A 72 9.74 16.55 13.39
N GLU A 73 9.03 17.56 13.90
CA GLU A 73 9.32 18.99 13.72
C GLU A 73 9.58 19.34 12.24
N THR A 74 10.86 19.40 11.85
CA THR A 74 11.33 19.76 10.50
C THR A 74 11.79 18.53 9.69
N LYS A 75 11.92 17.35 10.31
CA LYS A 75 12.40 16.12 9.66
C LYS A 75 11.25 15.30 9.12
N ILE A 76 11.36 14.89 7.86
CA ILE A 76 10.41 13.97 7.20
C ILE A 76 11.09 12.62 7.03
N LYS A 77 10.42 11.54 7.45
CA LYS A 77 10.88 10.18 7.25
C LYS A 77 9.83 9.37 6.51
N LEU A 78 10.25 8.75 5.42
CA LEU A 78 9.44 7.82 4.65
C LEU A 78 9.80 6.42 5.10
N TYR A 79 8.82 5.70 5.63
CA TYR A 79 8.99 4.33 6.07
C TYR A 79 8.17 3.41 5.16
N ALA A 80 8.82 2.39 4.57
CA ALA A 80 8.16 1.38 3.76
C ALA A 80 8.19 0.03 4.49
N PHE A 81 7.03 -0.60 4.60
CA PHE A 81 6.89 -1.99 5.05
C PHE A 81 6.39 -2.83 3.87
N GLU A 82 6.89 -4.05 3.78
CA GLU A 82 6.50 -5.05 2.80
C GLU A 82 6.07 -6.32 3.54
N ASN A 83 5.10 -7.05 2.99
CA ASN A 83 4.76 -8.43 3.40
C ASN A 83 4.30 -8.58 4.87
N PHE A 84 3.18 -7.97 5.22
CA PHE A 84 2.53 -8.07 6.54
C PHE A 84 1.14 -8.73 6.49
#